data_AF-A0A2E6N3E8-F1
#
_entry.id   AF-A0A2E6N3E8-F1
#
_cell.length_a   1.000
_cell.length_b   1.000
_cell.length_c   1.000
_cell.angle_alpha   90.00
_cell.angle_beta   90.00
_cell.angle_gamma   90.00
#
_symmetry.space_group_name_H-M   'P 1'
#
loop_
_entity.id
_entity.type
_entity.pdbx_description
1 polymer ?
#
loop_
_entity_poly.entity_id
_entity_poly.type
_entity_poly.pdbx_seq_one_letter_code
_entity_poly.pdbx_strand_id
1 'polypeptide(L)'
;MQNLTLTLGILLIILGATSYLGTGQESLTALIPSFFGILFLLFGWLGKKESLRKHMMHAAAGLALVGIFGTIGAVPGLIEMIGGGELERPRAIISRSVMFVLCVIFLTRAIQSFIAARKEV
;
A
#
# COMPACT_ATOMS: atom_id res chain seq x y z
N MET A 1 14.96 1.33 -5.18
CA MET A 1 13.50 1.46 -4.99
C MET A 1 12.66 0.56 -5.90
N GLN A 2 12.99 0.36 -7.18
CA GLN A 2 12.13 -0.40 -8.13
C GLN A 2 11.67 -1.77 -7.60
N ASN A 3 12.59 -2.61 -7.11
CA ASN A 3 12.23 -3.94 -6.59
C ASN A 3 11.29 -3.85 -5.38
N LEU A 4 11.52 -2.89 -4.47
CA LEU A 4 10.63 -2.65 -3.33
C LEU A 4 9.22 -2.26 -3.80
N THR A 5 9.12 -1.38 -4.81
CA THR A 5 7.85 -0.96 -5.41
C THR A 5 7.11 -2.15 -6.02
N LEU A 6 7.82 -3.02 -6.74
CA LEU A 6 7.25 -4.24 -7.33
C LEU A 6 6.77 -5.22 -6.24
N THR A 7 7.60 -5.48 -5.24
CA THR A 7 7.25 -6.36 -4.11
C THR A 7 6.02 -5.85 -3.37
N LEU A 8 5.95 -4.55 -3.06
CA LEU A 8 4.77 -3.95 -2.45
C LEU A 8 3.53 -4.15 -3.33
N GLY A 9 3.65 -3.93 -4.63
CA GLY A 9 2.57 -4.12 -5.59
C GLY A 9 1.99 -5.54 -5.53
N ILE A 10 2.86 -6.56 -5.54
CA ILE A 10 2.46 -7.97 -5.43
C ILE A 10 1.76 -8.24 -4.09
N LEU A 11 2.33 -7.78 -2.98
CA LEU A 11 1.75 -7.98 -1.65
C LEU A 11 0.35 -7.37 -1.53
N LEU A 12 0.17 -6.16 -2.05
CA LEU A 12 -1.14 -5.49 -2.02
C LEU A 12 -2.18 -6.18 -2.93
N ILE A 13 -1.76 -6.74 -4.07
CA ILE A 13 -2.63 -7.56 -4.92
C ILE A 13 -3.09 -8.81 -4.18
N ILE A 14 -2.17 -9.54 -3.56
CA ILE A 14 -2.48 -10.74 -2.76
C ILE A 14 -3.41 -10.37 -1.60
N LEU A 15 -3.13 -9.27 -0.90
CA LEU A 15 -3.95 -8.79 0.22
C LEU A 15 -5.40 -8.50 -0.21
N GLY A 16 -5.60 -7.73 -1.28
CA GLY A 16 -6.95 -7.40 -1.72
C GLY A 16 -7.69 -8.62 -2.29
N ALA A 17 -7.01 -9.51 -3.03
CA ALA A 17 -7.61 -10.73 -3.55
C ALA A 17 -8.06 -11.67 -2.42
N THR A 18 -7.19 -11.92 -1.44
CA THR A 18 -7.52 -12.75 -0.28
C THR A 18 -8.61 -12.11 0.59
N SER A 19 -8.58 -10.78 0.75
CA SER A 19 -9.63 -10.05 1.46
C SER A 19 -10.99 -10.16 0.75
N TYR A 20 -11.04 -10.12 -0.57
CA TYR A 20 -12.27 -10.24 -1.35
C TYR A 20 -12.84 -11.67 -1.32
N LEU A 21 -11.98 -12.68 -1.43
CA LEU A 21 -12.41 -14.07 -1.25
C LEU A 21 -12.92 -14.32 0.17
N GLY A 22 -12.25 -13.76 1.17
CA GLY A 22 -12.65 -13.86 2.59
C GLY A 22 -13.96 -13.14 2.94
N THR A 23 -14.46 -12.24 2.08
CA THR A 23 -15.78 -11.61 2.25
C THR A 23 -16.89 -12.37 1.51
N GLY A 24 -16.62 -13.55 0.97
CA GLY A 24 -17.59 -14.27 0.14
C GLY A 24 -17.83 -13.59 -1.21
N GLN A 25 -16.89 -12.74 -1.66
CA GLN A 25 -17.00 -11.96 -2.89
C GLN A 25 -18.16 -10.94 -2.90
N GLU A 26 -18.69 -10.58 -1.74
CA GLU A 26 -19.82 -9.64 -1.62
C GLU A 26 -19.38 -8.17 -1.55
N SER A 27 -18.09 -7.92 -1.29
CA SER A 27 -17.59 -6.56 -1.02
C SER A 27 -16.47 -6.18 -1.97
N LEU A 28 -16.81 -5.52 -3.08
CA LEU A 28 -15.83 -5.02 -4.06
C LEU A 28 -14.82 -4.02 -3.47
N THR A 29 -15.18 -3.32 -2.39
CA THR A 29 -14.25 -2.41 -1.70
C THR A 29 -13.08 -3.15 -1.04
N ALA A 30 -13.19 -4.47 -0.83
CA ALA A 30 -12.07 -5.30 -0.39
C ALA A 30 -10.93 -5.39 -1.43
N LEU A 31 -11.18 -5.05 -2.70
CA LEU A 31 -10.18 -5.03 -3.77
C LEU A 31 -9.39 -3.70 -3.86
N ILE A 32 -9.68 -2.71 -3.00
CA ILE A 32 -8.93 -1.44 -2.96
C ILE A 32 -7.41 -1.67 -2.83
N PRO A 33 -6.91 -2.56 -1.95
CA PRO A 33 -5.48 -2.86 -1.89
C PRO A 33 -4.95 -3.38 -3.23
N SER A 34 -5.67 -4.27 -3.92
CA SER A 34 -5.23 -4.80 -5.21
C SER A 34 -5.14 -3.73 -6.29
N PHE A 35 -6.08 -2.78 -6.30
CA PHE A 35 -6.03 -1.63 -7.22
C PHE A 35 -4.74 -0.81 -7.01
N PHE A 36 -4.41 -0.49 -5.76
CA PHE A 36 -3.15 0.18 -5.44
C PHE A 36 -1.94 -0.68 -5.85
N GLY A 37 -2.00 -1.99 -5.59
CA GLY A 37 -0.95 -2.91 -5.95
C GLY A 37 -0.64 -2.93 -7.45
N ILE A 38 -1.67 -2.89 -8.31
CA ILE A 38 -1.52 -2.78 -9.77
C ILE A 38 -0.81 -1.48 -10.14
N LEU A 39 -1.19 -0.34 -9.54
CA LEU A 39 -0.54 0.94 -9.81
C LEU A 39 0.94 0.93 -9.36
N PHE A 40 1.24 0.35 -8.20
CA PHE A 40 2.63 0.16 -7.75
C PHE A 40 3.43 -0.72 -8.71
N LEU A 41 2.86 -1.83 -9.20
CA LEU A 41 3.50 -2.66 -10.22
C LEU A 41 3.80 -1.88 -11.49
N LEU A 42 2.84 -1.07 -11.95
CA LEU A 42 2.98 -0.24 -13.15
C LEU A 42 4.12 0.79 -12.97
N PHE A 43 4.17 1.49 -11.84
CA PHE A 43 5.25 2.44 -11.56
C PHE A 43 6.61 1.74 -11.39
N GLY A 44 6.64 0.58 -10.73
CA GLY A 44 7.85 -0.23 -10.60
C GLY A 44 8.38 -0.70 -11.95
N TRP A 45 7.49 -1.13 -12.85
CA TRP A 45 7.84 -1.60 -14.19
C TRP A 45 8.29 -0.46 -15.10
N LEU A 46 7.52 0.63 -15.21
CA LEU A 46 7.91 1.81 -16.00
C LEU A 46 9.19 2.46 -15.47
N GLY A 47 9.40 2.38 -14.15
CA GLY A 47 10.61 2.86 -13.48
C GLY A 47 11.89 2.12 -13.88
N LYS A 48 11.81 0.97 -14.59
CA LYS A 48 12.98 0.29 -15.18
C LYS A 48 13.62 1.10 -16.31
N LYS A 49 12.86 1.97 -16.98
CA LYS A 49 13.39 2.88 -18.00
C LYS A 49 14.09 4.05 -17.32
N GLU A 50 15.38 4.26 -17.60
CA GLU A 50 16.21 5.26 -16.93
C GLU A 50 15.62 6.68 -17.00
N SER A 51 15.09 7.07 -18.17
CA SER A 51 14.45 8.38 -18.36
C SER A 51 13.20 8.61 -17.49
N LEU A 52 12.51 7.53 -17.10
CA LEU A 52 11.28 7.59 -16.30
C LEU A 52 11.53 7.28 -14.82
N ARG A 53 12.68 6.70 -14.49
CA ARG A 53 12.99 6.15 -13.15
C ARG A 53 12.68 7.14 -12.03
N LYS A 54 13.18 8.37 -12.12
CA LYS A 54 12.96 9.41 -11.08
C LYS A 54 11.47 9.75 -10.92
N HIS A 55 10.77 10.00 -12.02
CA HIS A 55 9.35 10.37 -12.01
C HIS A 55 8.49 9.24 -11.42
N MET A 56 8.73 7.99 -11.84
CA MET A 56 7.95 6.84 -11.36
C MET A 56 8.19 6.54 -9.89
N MET A 57 9.41 6.75 -9.38
CA MET A 57 9.66 6.56 -7.94
C MET A 57 8.97 7.63 -7.08
N HIS A 58 8.91 8.89 -7.54
CA HIS A 58 8.16 9.94 -6.84
C HIS A 58 6.65 9.71 -6.94
N ALA A 59 6.14 9.28 -8.11
CA ALA A 59 4.74 8.91 -8.28
C ALA A 59 4.34 7.75 -7.34
N ALA A 60 5.20 6.73 -7.20
CA ALA A 60 4.98 5.65 -6.24
C ALA A 60 4.96 6.14 -4.78
N ALA A 61 5.85 7.06 -4.41
CA ALA A 61 5.82 7.67 -3.08
C ALA A 61 4.54 8.49 -2.84
N GLY A 62 4.10 9.27 -3.83
CA GLY A 62 2.83 9.99 -3.79
C GLY A 62 1.63 9.05 -3.68
N LEU A 63 1.62 7.93 -4.42
CA LEU A 63 0.58 6.92 -4.31
C LEU A 63 0.55 6.27 -2.92
N ALA A 64 1.72 5.98 -2.33
CA ALA A 64 1.80 5.48 -0.96
C ALA A 64 1.16 6.47 0.03
N LEU A 65 1.42 7.77 -0.13
CA LEU A 65 0.81 8.81 0.69
C LEU A 65 -0.71 8.85 0.55
N VAL A 66 -1.25 8.74 -0.67
CA VAL A 66 -2.70 8.61 -0.90
C VAL A 66 -3.25 7.35 -0.23
N GLY A 67 -2.53 6.24 -0.30
CA GLY A 67 -2.91 4.99 0.35
C GLY A 67 -3.01 5.12 1.87
N ILE A 68 -2.05 5.81 2.50
CA ILE A 68 -2.05 6.12 3.94
C ILE A 68 -3.29 6.94 4.30
N PHE A 69 -3.55 8.05 3.61
CA PHE A 69 -4.72 8.88 3.91
C PHE A 69 -6.04 8.16 3.65
N GLY A 70 -6.13 7.31 2.61
CA GLY A 70 -7.32 6.50 2.33
C GLY A 70 -7.60 5.41 3.37
N THR A 71 -6.59 5.03 4.17
CA THR A 71 -6.67 3.91 5.12
C THR A 71 -6.51 4.33 6.59
N ILE A 72 -6.12 5.57 6.88
CA ILE A 72 -5.90 6.05 8.27
C ILE A 72 -7.14 5.91 9.16
N GLY A 73 -8.35 6.01 8.57
CA GLY A 73 -9.60 5.80 9.29
C GLY A 73 -9.82 4.37 9.83
N ALA A 74 -9.00 3.39 9.42
CA ALA A 74 -9.04 2.03 9.98
C ALA A 74 -8.30 1.91 11.33
N VAL A 75 -7.46 2.89 11.69
CA VAL A 75 -6.63 2.84 12.90
C VAL A 75 -7.48 2.77 14.19
N PRO A 76 -8.52 3.59 14.39
CA PRO A 76 -9.35 3.49 15.59
C PRO A 76 -10.01 2.12 15.74
N GLY A 77 -10.58 1.59 14.64
CA GLY A 77 -11.18 0.26 14.63
C GLY A 77 -10.17 -0.86 14.90
N LEU A 78 -8.92 -0.71 14.44
CA LEU A 78 -7.86 -1.66 14.77
C LEU A 78 -7.56 -1.68 16.28
N ILE A 79 -7.51 -0.51 16.92
CA ILE A 79 -7.27 -0.37 18.36
C ILE A 79 -8.41 -1.00 19.15
N GLU A 80 -9.66 -0.72 18.76
CA GLU A 80 -10.86 -1.31 19.37
C GLU A 80 -10.88 -2.84 19.25
N MET A 81 -10.56 -3.37 18.08
CA MET A 81 -10.49 -4.82 17.85
C MET A 81 -9.42 -5.49 18.74
N ILE A 82 -8.24 -4.87 18.87
CA ILE A 82 -7.18 -5.38 19.75
C ILE A 82 -7.60 -5.29 21.23
N GLY A 83 -8.39 -4.29 21.58
CA GLY A 83 -8.98 -4.12 22.92
C GLY A 83 -10.13 -5.08 23.24
N GLY A 84 -10.51 -5.97 22.31
CA GLY A 84 -11.59 -6.94 22.49
C GLY A 84 -12.98 -6.41 22.14
N GLY A 85 -13.08 -5.25 21.48
CA GLY A 85 -14.35 -4.73 20.98
C GLY A 85 -14.87 -5.52 19.78
N GLU A 86 -16.19 -5.71 19.72
CA GLU A 86 -16.85 -6.32 18.57
C GLU A 86 -17.10 -5.29 17.48
N LEU A 87 -16.66 -5.60 16.25
CA LEU A 87 -16.82 -4.73 15.09
C LEU A 87 -17.79 -5.35 14.09
N GLU A 88 -18.61 -4.53 13.44
CA GLU A 88 -19.53 -4.97 12.39
C GLU A 88 -18.80 -5.56 11.17
N ARG A 89 -17.58 -5.07 10.87
CA ARG A 89 -16.83 -5.42 9.64
C ARG A 89 -15.32 -5.62 9.90
N PRO A 90 -14.92 -6.62 10.70
CA PRO A 90 -13.54 -6.79 11.14
C PRO A 90 -12.58 -7.06 9.97
N ARG A 91 -13.01 -7.82 8.95
CA ARG A 91 -12.19 -8.11 7.75
C ARG A 91 -11.78 -6.84 6.99
N ALA A 92 -12.70 -5.89 6.85
CA ALA A 92 -12.42 -4.63 6.16
C ALA A 92 -11.42 -3.76 6.95
N ILE A 93 -11.53 -3.75 8.27
CA ILE A 93 -10.59 -3.05 9.16
C ILE A 93 -9.20 -3.68 9.06
N ILE A 94 -9.10 -5.02 9.14
CA ILE A 94 -7.81 -5.74 9.02
C ILE A 94 -7.13 -5.40 7.69
N SER A 95 -7.84 -5.58 6.56
CA SER A 95 -7.28 -5.35 5.23
C SER A 95 -6.78 -3.90 5.05
N ARG A 96 -7.58 -2.92 5.47
CA ARG A 96 -7.20 -1.49 5.41
C ARG A 96 -6.02 -1.18 6.33
N SER A 97 -5.97 -1.75 7.52
CA SER A 97 -4.85 -1.56 8.45
C SER A 97 -3.55 -2.18 7.93
N VAL A 98 -3.60 -3.36 7.30
CA VAL A 98 -2.42 -3.96 6.68
C VAL A 98 -1.93 -3.09 5.52
N MET A 99 -2.83 -2.63 4.65
CA MET A 99 -2.46 -1.70 3.57
C MET A 99 -1.84 -0.40 4.12
N PHE A 100 -2.42 0.18 5.17
CA PHE A 100 -1.88 1.37 5.85
C PHE A 100 -0.43 1.15 6.27
N VAL A 101 -0.16 0.07 7.01
CA VAL A 101 1.19 -0.25 7.51
C VAL A 101 2.18 -0.45 6.37
N LEU A 102 1.78 -1.19 5.32
CA LEU A 102 2.64 -1.43 4.16
C LEU A 102 2.98 -0.12 3.42
N CYS A 103 2.01 0.78 3.25
CA CYS A 103 2.24 2.08 2.62
C CYS A 103 3.12 2.99 3.49
N VAL A 104 2.95 3.00 4.82
CA VAL A 104 3.83 3.75 5.74
C VAL A 104 5.26 3.25 5.62
N ILE A 105 5.49 1.93 5.72
CA ILE A 105 6.82 1.33 5.60
C ILE A 105 7.46 1.72 4.26
N PHE A 106 6.72 1.60 3.16
CA PHE A 106 7.22 1.96 1.84
C PHE A 106 7.59 3.43 1.75
N LEU A 107 6.75 4.34 2.24
CA LEU A 107 7.00 5.77 2.19
C LEU A 107 8.24 6.14 3.00
N THR A 108 8.43 5.55 4.19
CA THR A 108 9.65 5.74 4.99
C THR A 108 10.89 5.29 4.23
N ARG A 109 10.86 4.11 3.59
CA ARG A 109 11.97 3.62 2.76
C ARG A 109 12.22 4.50 1.53
N ALA A 110 11.16 5.04 0.93
CA ALA A 110 11.27 5.96 -0.20
C ALA A 110 12.00 7.25 0.19
N ILE A 111 11.59 7.87 1.30
CA ILE A 111 12.23 9.07 1.83
C ILE A 111 13.72 8.81 2.13
N GLN A 112 14.04 7.70 2.81
CA GLN A 112 15.43 7.32 3.08
C GLN A 112 16.23 7.16 1.79
N SER A 113 15.67 6.51 0.77
CA SER A 113 16.32 6.32 -0.53
C SER A 113 16.54 7.64 -1.26
N PHE A 114 15.61 8.59 -1.20
CA PHE A 114 15.76 9.89 -1.84
C PHE A 114 16.81 10.76 -1.14
N ILE A 115 16.85 10.72 0.19
CA ILE A 115 17.89 11.41 0.96
C ILE A 115 19.27 10.84 0.63
N ALA A 116 19.40 9.51 0.56
CA ALA A 116 20.67 8.86 0.19
C ALA A 116 21.12 9.29 -1.22
N ALA A 117 20.23 9.24 -2.21
CA ALA A 117 20.53 9.64 -3.58
C ALA A 117 20.93 11.13 -3.70
N ARG A 118 20.43 12.01 -2.82
CA ARG A 118 20.85 13.43 -2.78
C ARG A 118 22.26 13.62 -2.24
N LYS A 119 22.74 12.74 -1.35
CA LYS A 119 24.09 12.85 -0.77
C LYS A 119 25.18 12.37 -1.73
N GLU A 120 24.82 11.59 -2.74
CA GLU A 120 25.73 11.05 -3.76
C GLU A 120 25.89 11.99 -4.97
N VAL A 121 25.21 13.13 -4.98
CA VAL A 121 25.29 14.20 -6.01
C VAL A 121 26.10 15.36 -5.46
#